data_AF-A0A1Y2FDW1-F1
#
_entry.id   AF-A0A1Y2FDW1-F1
#
_cell.length_a   1.000
_cell.length_b   1.000
_cell.length_c   1.000
_cell.angle_alpha   90.00
_cell.angle_beta   90.00
_cell.angle_gamma   90.00
#
_symmetry.space_group_name_H-M   'P 1'
#
loop_
_entity.id
_entity.type
_entity.pdbx_description
1 polymer ?
#
loop_
_entity_poly.entity_id
_entity_poly.type
_entity_poly.pdbx_seq_one_letter_code
_entity_poly.pdbx_strand_id
1 'polypeptide(L)'
;MRQCVMRANAKNHEFGHQTLLYFWSRPPDLYSQELRLLMSSEVKLSSKQAAALFHFLCQEEAFLEFSSLKIPGRIAALGPPFLPNAKFPNCDASPLLEKCIRHFVLTDTLPGFCKVQDDSNFWGGQVQGILERMAESSLSDSYDKGKVSKRKTLGMAVSVFLSNIARGLYGKVPTNAEMAVAQAEQGRPPTDPSSQGKSFDAESLTEAWQAWKRDMVHEDHLESLLVLIREARPCEQWPIQHYPAALYVKLTIASLLHYIFVASPDGSEILSIVSRLHAKLPYWSIRQALKMPYATAMIQGLSKVFLAKSMFGGSNLMQTLISYILGGDQTRLEKAIAQIEKSGIHAEYKAQILKFVHETGRETQASMRDESVATGKSIVAIIVKTINMPFEEHEVLLKYLELQLARRDRVELIQILTGDETLTSLVRQFLDIFFGIISDLHKAVDLPTGLGAAQTFIGALITCSEKQGATIFDFVDLVDRFECEFLRFGTQILNNSESLTIGYTKWYDHCLSAYRGEPVLDLQSAVAKMTEVEQKQIIAQLDAYQQYLSDKQAVSQRNLSSMLKYREKKSAVKPCSLGFGVWLGILRDVQQDAKVTPKQPQGSFDKSVRPDMQTSKNTILPVFALGLGANK
;
A
#
# COMPACT_ATOMS: atom_id res chain seq x y z
N MET A 1 10.51 -48.59 -31.14
CA MET A 1 9.57 -48.85 -32.27
C MET A 1 8.94 -47.51 -32.61
N ARG A 2 9.03 -46.88 -33.79
CA ARG A 2 9.38 -47.24 -35.17
C ARG A 2 10.18 -46.03 -35.71
N GLN A 3 11.32 -46.15 -36.37
CA GLN A 3 11.53 -46.85 -37.64
C GLN A 3 12.85 -47.64 -37.64
N CYS A 4 12.73 -48.95 -37.85
CA CYS A 4 13.77 -49.74 -38.50
C CYS A 4 13.70 -49.50 -40.01
N VAL A 5 14.80 -49.82 -40.71
CA VAL A 5 15.03 -49.84 -42.17
C VAL A 5 15.62 -48.50 -42.64
N MET A 6 16.91 -48.35 -42.95
CA MET A 6 17.82 -49.22 -43.71
C MET A 6 19.25 -49.28 -43.15
N ARG A 7 19.81 -50.49 -43.17
CA ARG A 7 21.23 -50.81 -43.09
C ARG A 7 21.90 -50.65 -44.45
N ALA A 8 23.23 -50.53 -44.40
CA ALA A 8 24.22 -51.11 -45.33
C ALA A 8 24.64 -50.34 -46.60
N ASN A 9 25.86 -49.79 -46.49
CA ASN A 9 27.06 -50.23 -47.21
C ASN A 9 27.30 -49.81 -48.69
N ALA A 10 28.57 -49.44 -48.92
CA ALA A 10 29.37 -49.58 -50.14
C ALA A 10 29.45 -48.43 -51.16
N LYS A 11 30.68 -47.87 -51.21
CA LYS A 11 31.55 -47.62 -52.38
C LYS A 11 31.63 -46.22 -53.01
N ASN A 12 32.89 -45.78 -53.08
CA ASN A 12 33.56 -44.83 -53.98
C ASN A 12 33.36 -43.34 -53.67
N HIS A 13 34.41 -42.64 -53.19
CA HIS A 13 35.46 -41.99 -53.98
C HIS A 13 34.84 -41.09 -55.06
N GLU A 14 35.08 -39.79 -55.16
CA GLU A 14 36.12 -38.91 -54.64
C GLU A 14 35.74 -37.49 -55.11
N PHE A 15 36.19 -36.47 -54.39
CA PHE A 15 36.45 -35.06 -54.78
C PHE A 15 35.79 -34.03 -53.89
N GLY A 16 36.66 -33.27 -53.22
CA GLY A 16 36.33 -32.21 -52.27
C GLY A 16 37.20 -32.18 -51.02
N HIS A 17 38.35 -32.85 -51.02
CA HIS A 17 39.41 -32.71 -50.02
C HIS A 17 40.02 -31.30 -50.07
N GLN A 18 39.40 -30.34 -49.38
CA GLN A 18 40.10 -29.15 -48.87
C GLN A 18 39.49 -28.56 -47.57
N THR A 19 38.41 -29.15 -47.03
CA THR A 19 37.77 -28.70 -45.78
C THR A 19 37.93 -29.68 -44.60
N LEU A 20 38.68 -30.78 -44.79
CA LEU A 20 38.71 -31.93 -43.87
C LEU A 20 40.00 -32.10 -43.05
N LEU A 21 40.82 -31.06 -42.91
CA LEU A 21 41.99 -31.08 -42.01
C LEU A 21 41.91 -30.07 -40.85
N TYR A 22 40.79 -29.34 -40.70
CA TYR A 22 40.55 -28.47 -39.53
C TYR A 22 39.52 -29.02 -38.54
N PHE A 23 38.84 -30.12 -38.88
CA PHE A 23 37.70 -30.66 -38.11
C PHE A 23 38.03 -31.87 -37.21
N TRP A 24 39.30 -32.26 -37.08
CA TRP A 24 39.73 -33.45 -36.31
C TRP A 24 40.66 -33.13 -35.12
N SER A 25 40.40 -32.03 -34.42
CA SER A 25 41.11 -31.72 -33.16
C SER A 25 40.30 -30.89 -32.14
N ARG A 26 38.98 -31.11 -32.03
CA ARG A 26 38.18 -30.57 -30.91
C ARG A 26 37.40 -31.68 -30.19
N PRO A 27 37.34 -31.67 -28.85
CA PRO A 27 36.65 -32.70 -28.06
C PRO A 27 35.11 -32.63 -28.24
N PRO A 28 34.38 -33.73 -27.96
CA PRO A 28 32.95 -33.87 -28.26
C PRO A 28 32.01 -32.94 -27.47
N ASP A 29 32.53 -32.22 -26.48
CA ASP A 29 31.74 -31.52 -25.48
C ASP A 29 31.19 -30.17 -25.97
N LEU A 30 31.77 -29.62 -27.04
CA LEU A 30 31.37 -28.33 -27.63
C LEU A 30 30.15 -28.41 -28.57
N TYR A 31 29.85 -29.59 -29.14
CA TYR A 31 28.66 -29.75 -29.98
C TYR A 31 27.36 -29.62 -29.18
N SER A 32 27.36 -29.99 -27.90
CA SER A 32 26.15 -29.93 -27.06
C SER A 32 25.77 -28.51 -26.63
N GLN A 33 26.72 -27.58 -26.64
CA GLN A 33 26.51 -26.19 -26.23
C GLN A 33 26.15 -25.30 -27.43
N GLU A 34 26.84 -25.47 -28.57
CA GLU A 34 26.53 -24.74 -29.80
C GLU A 34 25.22 -25.22 -30.47
N LEU A 35 24.86 -26.52 -30.41
CA LEU A 35 23.54 -26.98 -30.86
C LEU A 35 22.41 -26.60 -29.90
N ARG A 36 22.67 -26.42 -28.59
CA ARG A 36 21.67 -25.83 -27.67
C ARG A 36 21.44 -24.36 -27.97
N LEU A 37 22.51 -23.62 -28.27
CA LEU A 37 22.45 -22.21 -28.67
C LEU A 37 21.74 -21.99 -30.02
N LEU A 38 21.80 -22.95 -30.93
CA LEU A 38 21.13 -22.88 -32.25
C LEU A 38 19.71 -23.48 -32.28
N MET A 39 19.29 -24.22 -31.25
CA MET A 39 17.97 -24.86 -31.18
C MET A 39 17.05 -24.35 -30.06
N SER A 40 17.51 -23.46 -29.16
CA SER A 40 16.60 -22.68 -28.34
C SER A 40 16.18 -21.44 -29.11
N SER A 41 14.95 -21.40 -29.63
CA SER A 41 14.31 -20.10 -29.83
C SER A 41 14.21 -19.45 -28.46
N GLU A 42 15.17 -18.61 -28.07
CA GLU A 42 15.11 -17.91 -26.79
C GLU A 42 13.82 -17.10 -26.78
N VAL A 43 12.90 -17.52 -25.92
CA VAL A 43 11.62 -16.85 -25.75
C VAL A 43 11.89 -15.50 -25.09
N LYS A 44 11.99 -14.45 -25.91
CA LYS A 44 12.24 -13.09 -25.46
C LYS A 44 10.92 -12.42 -25.06
N LEU A 45 10.82 -11.91 -23.84
CA LEU A 45 9.65 -11.13 -23.44
C LEU A 45 9.67 -9.81 -24.21
N SER A 46 8.51 -9.35 -24.67
CA SER A 46 8.38 -7.98 -25.16
C SER A 46 8.58 -6.98 -24.02
N SER A 47 8.95 -5.73 -24.34
CA SER A 47 9.09 -4.66 -23.34
C SER A 47 7.82 -4.49 -22.49
N LYS A 48 6.64 -4.56 -23.12
CA LYS A 48 5.35 -4.52 -22.41
C LYS A 48 5.19 -5.72 -21.47
N GLN A 49 5.63 -6.92 -21.85
CA GLN A 49 5.47 -8.14 -21.03
C GLN A 49 6.41 -8.10 -19.83
N ALA A 50 7.65 -7.64 -20.03
CA ALA A 50 8.60 -7.41 -18.94
C ALA A 50 8.07 -6.36 -17.94
N ALA A 51 7.51 -5.24 -18.44
CA ALA A 51 6.90 -4.22 -17.59
C ALA A 51 5.68 -4.74 -16.81
N ALA A 52 4.84 -5.55 -17.45
CA ALA A 52 3.68 -6.16 -16.81
C ALA A 52 4.09 -7.18 -15.73
N LEU A 53 5.11 -8.00 -16.01
CA LEU A 53 5.67 -8.94 -15.05
C LEU A 53 6.25 -8.21 -13.85
N PHE A 54 7.09 -7.20 -14.09
CA PHE A 54 7.67 -6.38 -13.02
C PHE A 54 6.58 -5.69 -12.18
N HIS A 55 5.56 -5.13 -12.82
CA HIS A 55 4.42 -4.52 -12.13
C HIS A 55 3.72 -5.52 -11.20
N PHE A 56 3.45 -6.72 -11.70
CA PHE A 56 2.82 -7.80 -10.95
C PHE A 56 3.66 -8.25 -9.76
N LEU A 57 4.96 -8.51 -9.97
CA LEU A 57 5.88 -8.98 -8.94
C LEU A 57 6.03 -7.98 -7.80
N CYS A 58 6.22 -6.68 -8.10
CA CYS A 58 6.25 -5.63 -7.08
C CYS A 58 4.96 -5.56 -6.27
N GLN A 59 3.81 -5.79 -6.91
CA GLN A 59 2.52 -5.75 -6.23
C GLN A 59 2.33 -6.95 -5.30
N GLU A 60 2.63 -8.16 -5.76
CA GLU A 60 2.48 -9.36 -4.95
C GLU A 60 3.51 -9.40 -3.81
N GLU A 61 4.77 -9.03 -4.07
CA GLU A 61 5.81 -8.99 -3.02
C GLU A 61 5.47 -7.94 -1.95
N ALA A 62 5.07 -6.73 -2.35
CA ALA A 62 4.65 -5.70 -1.39
C ALA A 62 3.46 -6.16 -0.53
N PHE A 63 2.51 -6.89 -1.12
CA PHE A 63 1.37 -7.44 -0.38
C PHE A 63 1.79 -8.56 0.58
N LEU A 64 2.65 -9.48 0.14
CA LEU A 64 3.17 -10.58 0.96
C LEU A 64 3.96 -10.03 2.15
N GLU A 65 4.96 -9.20 1.88
CA GLU A 65 5.81 -8.63 2.92
C GLU A 65 4.99 -7.77 3.90
N PHE A 66 4.12 -6.88 3.43
CA PHE A 66 3.33 -6.03 4.34
C PHE A 66 2.32 -6.86 5.16
N SER A 67 1.64 -7.83 4.54
CA SER A 67 0.69 -8.68 5.25
C SER A 67 1.36 -9.62 6.26
N SER A 68 2.63 -9.95 6.04
CA SER A 68 3.42 -10.78 6.95
C SER A 68 3.77 -10.09 8.26
N LEU A 69 3.73 -8.75 8.34
CA LEU A 69 4.06 -8.00 9.57
C LEU A 69 3.17 -8.37 10.76
N LYS A 70 2.04 -9.04 10.51
CA LYS A 70 1.20 -9.62 11.56
C LYS A 70 1.81 -10.87 12.20
N ILE A 71 2.92 -11.42 11.68
CA ILE A 71 3.65 -12.59 12.21
C ILE A 71 4.73 -12.09 13.18
N PRO A 72 4.79 -12.61 14.43
CA PRO A 72 5.84 -12.27 15.38
C PRO A 72 7.25 -12.49 14.80
N GLY A 73 8.19 -11.62 15.14
CA GLY A 73 9.57 -11.65 14.66
C GLY A 73 9.80 -11.05 13.26
N ARG A 74 8.75 -10.77 12.47
CA ARG A 74 8.93 -10.13 11.15
C ARG A 74 9.44 -8.69 11.23
N ILE A 75 9.15 -7.97 12.32
CA ILE A 75 9.71 -6.64 12.56
C ILE A 75 11.21 -6.76 12.88
N ALA A 76 11.59 -7.70 13.75
CA ALA A 76 12.98 -8.00 14.04
C ALA A 76 13.78 -8.39 12.77
N ALA A 77 13.16 -9.12 11.84
CA ALA A 77 13.77 -9.56 10.59
C ALA A 77 14.12 -8.43 9.61
N LEU A 78 13.64 -7.19 9.83
CA LEU A 78 14.08 -6.02 9.07
C LEU A 78 15.54 -5.64 9.40
N GLY A 79 16.10 -6.16 10.50
CA GLY A 79 17.47 -5.90 10.96
C GLY A 79 17.63 -4.57 11.71
N PRO A 80 18.87 -4.17 12.05
CA PRO A 80 19.15 -2.97 12.83
C PRO A 80 18.49 -1.71 12.24
N PRO A 81 17.94 -0.80 13.06
CA PRO A 81 18.02 -0.71 14.52
C PRO A 81 17.02 -1.59 15.30
N PHE A 82 16.20 -2.39 14.60
CA PHE A 82 15.35 -3.38 15.24
C PHE A 82 16.20 -4.50 15.85
N LEU A 83 15.79 -4.99 17.01
CA LEU A 83 16.53 -5.98 17.78
C LEU A 83 16.07 -7.40 17.41
N PRO A 84 16.98 -8.39 17.39
CA PRO A 84 16.61 -9.78 17.16
C PRO A 84 15.56 -10.26 18.17
N ASN A 85 14.55 -11.00 17.69
CA ASN A 85 13.54 -11.60 18.55
C ASN A 85 13.94 -13.04 18.90
N ALA A 86 14.39 -13.26 20.14
CA ALA A 86 14.86 -14.58 20.59
C ALA A 86 13.78 -15.67 20.56
N LYS A 87 12.49 -15.31 20.69
CA LYS A 87 11.39 -16.28 20.57
C LYS A 87 11.14 -16.71 19.13
N PHE A 88 11.47 -15.84 18.16
CA PHE A 88 11.20 -16.03 16.74
C PHE A 88 12.45 -15.69 15.91
N PRO A 89 13.54 -16.49 16.01
CA PRO A 89 14.83 -16.14 15.39
C PRO A 89 14.88 -16.37 13.87
N ASN A 90 14.05 -17.27 13.34
CA ASN A 90 14.10 -17.73 11.94
C ASN A 90 12.92 -17.20 11.12
N CYS A 91 12.63 -15.91 11.22
CA CYS A 91 11.60 -15.29 10.39
C CYS A 91 12.14 -15.00 8.98
N ASP A 92 11.31 -15.23 7.98
CA ASP A 92 11.60 -14.88 6.60
C ASP A 92 12.00 -13.39 6.50
N ALA A 93 12.82 -13.04 5.50
CA ALA A 93 13.20 -11.65 5.24
C ALA A 93 12.05 -10.85 4.59
N SER A 94 12.15 -9.52 4.66
CA SER A 94 11.26 -8.58 3.95
C SER A 94 12.12 -7.55 3.17
N PRO A 95 12.86 -7.96 2.13
CA PRO A 95 13.83 -7.10 1.46
C PRO A 95 13.23 -5.84 0.84
N LEU A 96 11.99 -5.90 0.35
CA LEU A 96 11.30 -4.73 -0.21
C LEU A 96 11.01 -3.69 0.88
N LEU A 97 10.39 -4.10 1.98
CA LEU A 97 10.08 -3.25 3.14
C LEU A 97 11.36 -2.75 3.80
N GLU A 98 12.35 -3.61 3.99
CA GLU A 98 13.64 -3.25 4.56
C GLU A 98 14.28 -2.13 3.74
N LYS A 99 14.37 -2.29 2.41
CA LYS A 99 14.93 -1.25 1.54
C LYS A 99 14.14 0.05 1.60
N CYS A 100 12.81 -0.02 1.60
CA CYS A 100 11.96 1.18 1.71
C CYS A 100 12.18 1.91 3.04
N ILE A 101 12.20 1.19 4.15
CA ILE A 101 12.39 1.77 5.49
C ILE A 101 13.81 2.34 5.62
N ARG A 102 14.84 1.59 5.19
CA ARG A 102 16.24 2.06 5.24
C ARG A 102 16.46 3.31 4.42
N HIS A 103 15.93 3.36 3.20
CA HIS A 103 16.20 4.47 2.31
C HIS A 103 15.37 5.73 2.62
N PHE A 104 14.13 5.57 3.06
CA PHE A 104 13.22 6.71 3.24
C PHE A 104 12.99 7.13 4.69
N VAL A 105 13.19 6.23 5.66
CA VAL A 105 12.88 6.48 7.08
C VAL A 105 14.14 6.48 7.94
N LEU A 106 14.96 5.42 7.85
CA LEU A 106 16.21 5.26 8.62
C LEU A 106 17.39 5.89 7.85
N THR A 107 17.26 7.18 7.56
CA THR A 107 18.22 7.96 6.79
C THR A 107 18.67 9.18 7.58
N ASP A 108 19.89 9.64 7.32
CA ASP A 108 20.51 10.81 7.97
C ASP A 108 19.87 12.12 7.52
N THR A 109 19.06 12.07 6.46
CA THR A 109 18.43 13.22 5.84
C THR A 109 17.04 13.54 6.39
N LEU A 110 16.28 12.55 6.88
CA LEU A 110 14.88 12.75 7.33
C LEU A 110 14.84 13.58 8.62
N PRO A 111 14.33 14.83 8.60
CA PRO A 111 14.29 15.66 9.78
C PRO A 111 13.55 14.97 10.94
N GLY A 112 14.16 14.98 12.12
CA GLY A 112 13.63 14.35 13.32
C GLY A 112 14.15 12.93 13.47
N PHE A 113 13.77 12.02 12.56
CA PHE A 113 14.19 10.61 12.65
C PHE A 113 15.69 10.39 12.42
N CYS A 114 16.39 11.28 11.72
CA CYS A 114 17.85 11.23 11.60
C CYS A 114 18.57 11.19 12.96
N LYS A 115 17.97 11.74 14.03
CA LYS A 115 18.52 11.71 15.39
C LYS A 115 18.44 10.35 16.07
N VAL A 116 17.55 9.48 15.59
CA VAL A 116 17.24 8.18 16.18
C VAL A 116 17.33 7.05 15.16
N GLN A 117 17.91 7.27 13.98
CA GLN A 117 17.97 6.29 12.91
C GLN A 117 18.64 4.96 13.34
N ASP A 118 19.60 5.03 14.26
CA ASP A 118 20.36 3.90 14.80
C ASP A 118 20.00 3.61 16.27
N ASP A 119 18.98 4.29 16.82
CA ASP A 119 18.59 4.15 18.23
C ASP A 119 17.79 2.86 18.46
N SER A 120 18.45 1.85 19.00
CA SER A 120 17.84 0.57 19.34
C SER A 120 16.84 0.64 20.50
N ASN A 121 16.91 1.66 21.36
CA ASN A 121 15.93 1.84 22.42
C ASN A 121 14.61 2.37 21.85
N PHE A 122 14.68 3.38 20.97
CA PHE A 122 13.50 3.91 20.29
C PHE A 122 12.89 2.87 19.34
N TRP A 123 13.66 2.34 18.39
CA TRP A 123 13.14 1.41 17.38
C TRP A 123 12.94 -0.01 17.93
N GLY A 124 13.96 -0.58 18.56
CA GLY A 124 13.94 -1.96 19.06
C GLY A 124 13.22 -2.15 20.40
N GLY A 125 13.30 -1.15 21.28
CA GLY A 125 12.60 -1.18 22.57
C GLY A 125 11.13 -0.80 22.44
N GLN A 126 10.85 0.39 21.93
CA GLN A 126 9.50 0.96 21.97
C GLN A 126 8.66 0.61 20.74
N VAL A 127 9.12 0.99 19.54
CA VAL A 127 8.36 0.79 18.30
C VAL A 127 8.13 -0.70 18.04
N GLN A 128 9.21 -1.48 18.04
CA GLN A 128 9.15 -2.93 17.89
C GLN A 128 8.36 -3.57 19.03
N GLY A 129 8.52 -3.14 20.28
CA GLY A 129 7.78 -3.69 21.41
C GLY A 129 6.26 -3.60 21.24
N ILE A 130 5.73 -2.49 20.71
CA ILE A 130 4.28 -2.37 20.42
C ILE A 130 3.88 -3.28 19.26
N LEU A 131 4.62 -3.25 18.15
CA LEU A 131 4.29 -4.02 16.95
C LEU A 131 4.37 -5.53 17.18
N GLU A 132 5.37 -6.00 17.93
CA GLU A 132 5.53 -7.41 18.30
C GLU A 132 4.41 -7.87 19.24
N ARG A 133 4.00 -7.06 20.23
CA ARG A 133 2.83 -7.40 21.07
C ARG A 133 1.54 -7.51 20.25
N MET A 134 1.35 -6.62 19.28
CA MET A 134 0.23 -6.73 18.33
C MET A 134 0.32 -8.01 17.49
N ALA A 135 1.51 -8.41 17.04
CA ALA A 135 1.70 -9.64 16.28
C ALA A 135 1.49 -10.90 17.15
N GLU A 136 1.97 -10.90 18.39
CA GLU A 136 1.83 -11.99 19.36
C GLU A 136 0.37 -12.20 19.80
N SER A 137 -0.44 -11.13 19.91
CA SER A 137 -1.87 -11.21 20.22
C SER A 137 -2.74 -11.89 19.14
N SER A 138 -2.13 -12.25 18.00
CA SER A 138 -2.75 -13.00 16.90
C SER A 138 -4.12 -12.46 16.48
N LEU A 139 -4.22 -11.12 16.33
CA LEU A 139 -5.45 -10.42 15.93
C LEU A 139 -6.12 -11.09 14.72
N SER A 140 -7.43 -11.30 14.82
CA SER A 140 -8.18 -12.19 13.92
C SER A 140 -8.09 -11.80 12.44
N ASP A 141 -8.14 -12.80 11.56
CA ASP A 141 -8.09 -12.62 10.11
C ASP A 141 -9.47 -12.23 9.56
N SER A 142 -9.48 -11.55 8.41
CA SER A 142 -10.73 -11.25 7.70
C SER A 142 -11.38 -12.51 7.15
N TYR A 143 -10.57 -13.55 6.87
CA TYR A 143 -11.08 -14.83 6.42
C TYR A 143 -12.07 -15.43 7.44
N ASP A 144 -11.67 -15.45 8.72
CA ASP A 144 -12.46 -16.02 9.81
C ASP A 144 -13.77 -15.26 10.08
N LYS A 145 -13.79 -13.96 9.76
CA LYS A 145 -14.94 -13.06 9.93
C LYS A 145 -15.97 -13.15 8.80
N GLY A 146 -15.69 -13.87 7.71
CA GLY A 146 -16.59 -13.93 6.54
C GLY A 146 -16.71 -12.62 5.75
N LYS A 147 -15.88 -11.62 6.07
CA LYS A 147 -15.86 -10.32 5.39
C LYS A 147 -14.48 -9.68 5.45
N VAL A 148 -14.14 -8.90 4.43
CA VAL A 148 -12.91 -8.10 4.43
C VAL A 148 -12.98 -7.09 5.57
N SER A 149 -12.01 -7.12 6.48
CA SER A 149 -11.97 -6.20 7.61
C SER A 149 -11.28 -4.89 7.24
N LYS A 150 -11.63 -3.80 7.93
CA LYS A 150 -10.97 -2.48 7.86
C LYS A 150 -9.45 -2.53 7.83
N ARG A 151 -8.86 -3.37 8.69
CA ARG A 151 -7.40 -3.52 8.81
C ARG A 151 -6.81 -4.16 7.54
N LYS A 152 -7.51 -5.13 6.95
CA LYS A 152 -7.14 -5.74 5.67
C LYS A 152 -7.36 -4.78 4.50
N THR A 153 -8.47 -4.06 4.48
CA THR A 153 -8.76 -2.96 3.52
C THR A 153 -7.62 -1.93 3.52
N LEU A 154 -7.23 -1.43 4.70
CA LEU A 154 -6.12 -0.48 4.84
C LEU A 154 -4.78 -1.11 4.43
N GLY A 155 -4.51 -2.35 4.86
CA GLY A 155 -3.28 -3.04 4.49
C GLY A 155 -3.13 -3.28 2.99
N MET A 156 -4.23 -3.57 2.29
CA MET A 156 -4.25 -3.64 0.82
C MET A 156 -3.94 -2.29 0.19
N ALA A 157 -4.54 -1.20 0.69
CA ALA A 157 -4.25 0.15 0.20
C ALA A 157 -2.76 0.49 0.37
N VAL A 158 -2.20 0.27 1.57
CA VAL A 158 -0.78 0.49 1.84
C VAL A 158 0.10 -0.37 0.93
N SER A 159 -0.25 -1.64 0.70
CA SER A 159 0.50 -2.53 -0.20
C SER A 159 0.50 -2.04 -1.65
N VAL A 160 -0.63 -1.49 -2.14
CA VAL A 160 -0.69 -0.88 -3.48
C VAL A 160 0.20 0.35 -3.55
N PHE A 161 0.24 1.21 -2.53
CA PHE A 161 1.17 2.35 -2.51
C PHE A 161 2.63 1.91 -2.42
N LEU A 162 2.95 0.98 -1.55
CA LEU A 162 4.28 0.40 -1.40
C LEU A 162 4.76 -0.22 -2.73
N SER A 163 3.88 -0.88 -3.48
CA SER A 163 4.22 -1.40 -4.80
C SER A 163 4.60 -0.30 -5.81
N ASN A 164 4.01 0.90 -5.71
CA ASN A 164 4.40 2.04 -6.55
C ASN A 164 5.79 2.55 -6.19
N ILE A 165 6.10 2.64 -4.89
CA ILE A 165 7.43 3.03 -4.39
C ILE A 165 8.47 1.99 -4.85
N ALA A 166 8.18 0.71 -4.68
CA ALA A 166 9.05 -0.38 -5.09
C ALA A 166 9.34 -0.36 -6.61
N ARG A 167 8.31 -0.11 -7.44
CA ARG A 167 8.50 0.03 -8.89
C ARG A 167 9.50 1.13 -9.24
N GLY A 168 9.41 2.28 -8.58
CA GLY A 168 10.42 3.35 -8.75
C GLY A 168 11.80 2.92 -8.25
N LEU A 169 11.89 2.34 -7.06
CA LEU A 169 13.17 1.98 -6.44
C LEU A 169 13.97 0.94 -7.24
N TYR A 170 13.28 -0.06 -7.78
CA TYR A 170 13.89 -1.20 -8.47
C TYR A 170 13.86 -1.07 -9.99
N GLY A 171 12.85 -0.41 -10.54
CA GLY A 171 12.70 -0.18 -11.98
C GLY A 171 13.35 1.11 -12.48
N LYS A 172 13.66 2.04 -11.56
CA LYS A 172 14.20 3.37 -11.83
C LYS A 172 13.29 4.23 -12.70
N VAL A 173 13.60 5.52 -12.76
CA VAL A 173 12.87 6.49 -13.58
C VAL A 173 13.75 6.85 -14.76
N PRO A 174 13.32 6.60 -16.01
CA PRO A 174 14.11 6.94 -17.19
C PRO A 174 14.27 8.46 -17.32
N THR A 175 15.39 8.88 -17.87
CA THR A 175 15.70 10.28 -18.21
C THR A 175 14.86 10.80 -19.37
N ASN A 176 14.82 12.12 -19.55
CA ASN A 176 14.19 12.77 -20.69
C ASN A 176 14.73 12.23 -22.04
N ALA A 177 16.05 12.01 -22.13
CA ALA A 177 16.71 11.50 -23.33
C ALA A 177 16.29 10.05 -23.65
N GLU A 178 16.30 9.16 -22.66
CA GLU A 178 15.88 7.76 -22.83
C GLU A 178 14.41 7.65 -23.25
N MET A 179 13.55 8.49 -22.66
CA MET A 179 12.15 8.56 -23.05
C MET A 179 11.96 9.04 -24.49
N ALA A 180 12.73 10.05 -24.93
CA ALA A 180 12.67 10.54 -26.31
C ALA A 180 13.09 9.46 -27.32
N VAL A 181 14.14 8.68 -27.02
CA VAL A 181 14.57 7.54 -27.84
C VAL A 181 13.45 6.49 -27.93
N ALA A 182 12.90 6.07 -26.78
CA ALA A 182 11.83 5.07 -26.74
C ALA A 182 10.55 5.53 -27.46
N GLN A 183 10.24 6.83 -27.42
CA GLN A 183 9.10 7.42 -28.16
C GLN A 183 9.35 7.42 -29.67
N ALA A 184 10.56 7.78 -30.11
CA ALA A 184 10.95 7.79 -31.51
C ALA A 184 10.87 6.37 -32.12
N GLU A 185 11.31 5.35 -31.39
CA GLU A 185 11.18 3.94 -31.79
C GLU A 185 9.73 3.48 -31.95
N GLN A 186 8.81 4.09 -31.20
CA GLN A 186 7.36 3.83 -31.28
C GLN A 186 6.65 4.74 -32.29
N GLY A 187 7.39 5.56 -33.05
CA GLY A 187 6.82 6.50 -34.02
C GLY A 187 5.99 7.62 -33.38
N ARG A 188 6.21 7.91 -32.10
CA ARG A 188 5.49 8.97 -31.37
C ARG A 188 6.31 10.26 -31.39
N PRO A 189 5.76 11.39 -31.88
CA PRO A 189 6.48 12.65 -31.89
C PRO A 189 6.75 13.17 -30.47
N PRO A 190 7.81 13.96 -30.25
CA PRO A 190 8.05 14.61 -28.97
C PRO A 190 6.86 15.53 -28.63
N THR A 191 6.23 15.33 -27.48
CA THR A 191 5.15 16.20 -27.02
C THR A 191 5.76 17.47 -26.41
N ASP A 192 5.53 18.64 -27.03
CA ASP A 192 5.91 19.94 -26.45
C ASP A 192 4.83 20.41 -25.46
N PRO A 193 5.09 20.40 -24.14
CA PRO A 193 4.10 20.80 -23.14
C PRO A 193 3.73 22.28 -23.22
N SER A 194 4.59 23.12 -23.79
CA SER A 194 4.38 24.57 -23.90
C SER A 194 3.40 24.95 -25.01
N SER A 195 3.15 24.03 -25.95
CA SER A 195 2.20 24.21 -27.06
C SER A 195 0.73 24.02 -26.63
N GLN A 196 0.49 23.41 -25.46
CA GLN A 196 -0.85 23.21 -24.90
C GLN A 196 -1.21 24.37 -23.97
N GLY A 197 -2.34 25.03 -24.22
CA GLY A 197 -2.91 25.97 -23.24
C GLY A 197 -3.31 25.26 -21.93
N LYS A 198 -3.89 25.99 -20.97
CA LYS A 198 -4.33 25.40 -19.67
C LYS A 198 -5.56 24.46 -19.76
N SER A 199 -5.90 23.95 -20.93
CA SER A 199 -6.97 22.97 -21.13
C SER A 199 -6.33 21.63 -21.49
N PHE A 200 -6.64 20.61 -20.68
CA PHE A 200 -6.11 19.27 -20.83
C PHE A 200 -7.25 18.29 -20.99
N ASP A 201 -7.07 17.32 -21.87
CA ASP A 201 -7.86 16.09 -21.82
C ASP A 201 -7.21 15.10 -20.84
N ALA A 202 -7.83 13.93 -20.66
CA ALA A 202 -7.34 12.94 -19.71
C ALA A 202 -5.99 12.33 -20.12
N GLU A 203 -5.71 12.22 -21.42
CA GLU A 203 -4.46 11.64 -21.91
C GLU A 203 -3.32 12.65 -21.73
N SER A 204 -3.50 13.88 -22.20
CA SER A 204 -2.50 14.93 -22.10
C SER A 204 -2.19 15.31 -20.64
N LEU A 205 -3.20 15.33 -19.77
CA LEU A 205 -2.98 15.54 -18.33
C LEU A 205 -2.18 14.40 -17.70
N THR A 206 -2.44 13.15 -18.09
CA THR A 206 -1.70 11.99 -17.59
C THR A 206 -0.25 12.04 -18.05
N GLU A 207 0.00 12.41 -19.29
CA GLU A 207 1.36 12.57 -19.84
C GLU A 207 2.13 13.69 -19.16
N ALA A 208 1.49 14.85 -18.97
CA ALA A 208 2.08 15.97 -18.24
C ALA A 208 2.45 15.58 -16.80
N TRP A 209 1.61 14.78 -16.13
CA TRP A 209 1.93 14.23 -14.81
C TRP A 209 3.12 13.26 -14.83
N GLN A 210 3.24 12.39 -15.84
CA GLN A 210 4.40 11.50 -15.96
C GLN A 210 5.69 12.29 -16.23
N ALA A 211 5.63 13.30 -17.11
CA ALA A 211 6.76 14.19 -17.38
C ALA A 211 7.19 14.93 -16.11
N TRP A 212 6.25 15.56 -15.42
CA TRP A 212 6.54 16.30 -14.19
C TRP A 212 7.20 15.43 -13.11
N LYS A 213 6.77 14.16 -12.93
CA LYS A 213 7.42 13.23 -12.00
C LYS A 213 8.86 12.87 -12.40
N ARG A 214 9.13 12.79 -13.71
CA ARG A 214 10.47 12.51 -14.21
C ARG A 214 11.39 13.69 -13.99
N ASP A 215 10.89 14.89 -14.27
CA ASP A 215 11.62 16.13 -14.06
C ASP A 215 11.83 16.41 -12.56
N MET A 216 10.92 15.96 -11.68
CA MET A 216 11.18 15.91 -10.23
C MET A 216 12.38 15.04 -9.86
N VAL A 217 12.65 13.96 -10.61
CA VAL A 217 13.77 13.08 -10.34
C VAL A 217 15.07 13.60 -10.96
N HIS A 218 15.03 14.18 -12.15
CA HIS A 218 16.23 14.46 -12.94
C HIS A 218 16.55 15.93 -13.16
N GLU A 219 15.59 16.83 -12.93
CA GLU A 219 15.70 18.28 -13.18
C GLU A 219 15.43 19.08 -11.89
N ASP A 220 15.33 20.41 -11.99
CA ASP A 220 15.18 21.37 -10.88
C ASP A 220 13.72 21.65 -10.48
N HIS A 221 12.81 20.70 -10.77
CA HIS A 221 11.39 20.88 -10.54
C HIS A 221 11.01 21.00 -9.06
N LEU A 222 11.80 20.43 -8.15
CA LEU A 222 11.59 20.58 -6.72
C LEU A 222 11.78 22.04 -6.31
N GLU A 223 12.90 22.64 -6.70
CA GLU A 223 13.26 24.02 -6.40
C GLU A 223 12.25 24.99 -7.01
N SER A 224 11.88 24.78 -8.27
CA SER A 224 10.91 25.63 -8.95
C SER A 224 9.51 25.51 -8.32
N LEU A 225 9.10 24.33 -7.86
CA LEU A 225 7.86 24.13 -7.10
C LEU A 225 7.90 24.87 -5.76
N LEU A 226 9.02 24.82 -5.03
CA LEU A 226 9.17 25.53 -3.76
C LEU A 226 9.07 27.04 -3.95
N VAL A 227 9.66 27.60 -5.01
CA VAL A 227 9.51 29.02 -5.37
C VAL A 227 8.04 29.36 -5.62
N LEU A 228 7.33 28.51 -6.35
CA LEU A 228 5.92 28.74 -6.68
C LEU A 228 5.01 28.70 -5.44
N ILE A 229 5.24 27.78 -4.51
CA ILE A 229 4.46 27.69 -3.27
C ILE A 229 4.66 28.95 -2.42
N ARG A 230 5.86 29.57 -2.42
CA ARG A 230 6.12 30.82 -1.65
C ARG A 230 5.24 31.99 -2.07
N GLU A 231 4.70 31.97 -3.28
CA GLU A 231 3.86 33.05 -3.81
C GLU A 231 2.38 32.90 -3.42
N ALA A 232 2.01 31.82 -2.71
CA ALA A 232 0.65 31.55 -2.22
C ALA A 232 -0.47 31.70 -3.26
N ARG A 233 -0.20 31.43 -4.54
CA ARG A 233 -1.19 31.54 -5.61
C ARG A 233 -2.03 30.27 -5.71
N PRO A 234 -3.35 30.36 -5.97
CA PRO A 234 -4.14 29.19 -6.34
C PRO A 234 -3.50 28.44 -7.53
N CYS A 235 -3.57 27.12 -7.52
CA CYS A 235 -2.95 26.25 -8.50
C CYS A 235 -3.37 26.60 -9.93
N GLU A 236 -4.60 27.06 -10.16
CA GLU A 236 -5.08 27.53 -11.47
C GLU A 236 -4.22 28.65 -12.08
N GLN A 237 -3.55 29.44 -11.24
CA GLN A 237 -2.69 30.54 -11.66
C GLN A 237 -1.24 30.10 -11.90
N TRP A 238 -0.89 28.84 -11.59
CA TRP A 238 0.47 28.33 -11.74
C TRP A 238 0.90 28.27 -13.21
N PRO A 239 2.21 28.34 -13.50
CA PRO A 239 2.75 28.16 -14.85
C PRO A 239 2.40 26.78 -15.43
N ILE A 240 2.38 26.68 -16.76
CA ILE A 240 1.98 25.46 -17.49
C ILE A 240 2.84 24.24 -17.13
N GLN A 241 4.08 24.47 -16.70
CA GLN A 241 5.01 23.42 -16.27
C GLN A 241 4.60 22.73 -14.94
N HIS A 242 3.80 23.40 -14.09
CA HIS A 242 3.43 22.90 -12.75
C HIS A 242 1.92 22.71 -12.57
N TYR A 243 1.10 23.51 -13.26
CA TYR A 243 -0.35 23.43 -13.16
C TYR A 243 -0.94 22.03 -13.42
N PRO A 244 -0.50 21.27 -14.45
CA PRO A 244 -1.07 19.94 -14.73
C PRO A 244 -0.83 18.96 -13.58
N ALA A 245 0.34 19.02 -12.97
CA ALA A 245 0.66 18.19 -11.82
C ALA A 245 -0.21 18.54 -10.60
N ALA A 246 -0.38 19.83 -10.32
CA ALA A 246 -1.27 20.29 -9.26
C ALA A 246 -2.72 19.83 -9.50
N LEU A 247 -3.23 19.99 -10.73
CA LEU A 247 -4.56 19.51 -11.11
C LEU A 247 -4.69 17.99 -10.93
N TYR A 248 -3.72 17.21 -11.41
CA TYR A 248 -3.70 15.75 -11.27
C TYR A 248 -3.72 15.34 -9.79
N VAL A 249 -2.92 15.98 -8.94
CA VAL A 249 -2.88 15.74 -7.49
C VAL A 249 -4.22 16.07 -6.83
N LYS A 250 -4.84 17.21 -7.14
CA LYS A 250 -6.15 17.58 -6.59
C LYS A 250 -7.22 16.55 -6.90
N LEU A 251 -7.30 16.11 -8.15
CA LEU A 251 -8.26 15.09 -8.57
C LEU A 251 -7.96 13.74 -7.91
N THR A 252 -6.67 13.42 -7.70
CA THR A 252 -6.26 12.19 -7.01
C THR A 252 -6.68 12.22 -5.54
N ILE A 253 -6.49 13.34 -4.85
CA ILE A 253 -6.93 13.53 -3.45
C ILE A 253 -8.46 13.41 -3.36
N ALA A 254 -9.21 14.05 -4.26
CA ALA A 254 -10.66 13.92 -4.31
C ALA A 254 -11.11 12.46 -4.51
N SER A 255 -10.43 11.75 -5.42
CA SER A 255 -10.66 10.32 -5.69
C SER A 255 -10.40 9.45 -4.46
N LEU A 256 -9.32 9.72 -3.74
CA LEU A 256 -8.94 9.00 -2.54
C LEU A 256 -9.91 9.25 -1.38
N LEU A 257 -10.31 10.51 -1.15
CA LEU A 257 -11.28 10.86 -0.10
C LEU A 257 -12.65 10.24 -0.38
N HIS A 258 -13.16 10.37 -1.61
CA HIS A 258 -14.42 9.72 -2.01
C HIS A 258 -14.36 8.21 -1.81
N TYR A 259 -13.25 7.58 -2.20
CA TYR A 259 -13.07 6.15 -2.00
C TYR A 259 -13.05 5.78 -0.51
N ILE A 260 -12.22 6.42 0.30
CA ILE A 260 -12.08 6.09 1.72
C ILE A 260 -13.41 6.24 2.47
N PHE A 261 -14.14 7.34 2.26
CA PHE A 261 -15.29 7.68 3.09
C PHE A 261 -16.64 7.25 2.49
N VAL A 262 -16.74 7.02 1.18
CA VAL A 262 -18.02 6.73 0.51
C VAL A 262 -17.98 5.42 -0.27
N ALA A 263 -17.01 5.25 -1.18
CA ALA A 263 -17.07 4.14 -2.14
C ALA A 263 -16.49 2.81 -1.63
N SER A 264 -15.66 2.84 -0.57
CA SER A 264 -15.09 1.63 0.01
C SER A 264 -16.14 0.87 0.85
N PRO A 265 -16.03 -0.47 0.98
CA PRO A 265 -16.99 -1.27 1.76
C PRO A 265 -17.11 -0.84 3.23
N ASP A 266 -16.03 -0.30 3.79
CA ASP A 266 -15.93 0.12 5.20
C ASP A 266 -16.15 1.64 5.39
N GLY A 267 -16.49 2.38 4.33
CA GLY A 267 -16.45 3.85 4.33
C GLY A 267 -17.31 4.53 5.39
N SER A 268 -18.56 4.07 5.56
CA SER A 268 -19.48 4.59 6.58
C SER A 268 -18.97 4.37 8.01
N GLU A 269 -18.25 3.27 8.25
CA GLU A 269 -17.70 2.98 9.56
C GLU A 269 -16.39 3.74 9.83
N ILE A 270 -15.54 3.93 8.81
CA ILE A 270 -14.37 4.83 8.88
C ILE A 270 -14.84 6.25 9.19
N LEU A 271 -15.86 6.72 8.47
CA LEU A 271 -16.49 8.02 8.69
C LEU A 271 -17.02 8.16 10.13
N SER A 272 -17.69 7.12 10.65
CA SER A 272 -18.15 7.09 12.04
C SER A 272 -17.02 7.20 13.06
N ILE A 273 -15.87 6.55 12.83
CA ILE A 273 -14.69 6.68 13.70
C ILE A 273 -14.15 8.11 13.65
N VAL A 274 -13.98 8.68 12.45
CA VAL A 274 -13.49 10.06 12.28
C VAL A 274 -14.44 11.07 12.91
N SER A 275 -15.74 10.92 12.73
CA SER A 275 -16.78 11.78 13.32
C SER A 275 -16.77 11.71 14.86
N ARG A 276 -16.72 10.50 15.44
CA ARG A 276 -16.63 10.31 16.90
C ARG A 276 -15.35 10.92 17.47
N LEU A 277 -14.21 10.76 16.80
CA LEU A 277 -12.94 11.34 17.23
C LEU A 277 -12.99 12.88 17.15
N HIS A 278 -13.42 13.42 16.00
CA HIS A 278 -13.57 14.86 15.77
C HIS A 278 -14.45 15.52 16.83
N ALA A 279 -15.58 14.90 17.19
CA ALA A 279 -16.48 15.40 18.21
C ALA A 279 -15.91 15.39 19.64
N LYS A 280 -14.90 14.55 19.91
CA LYS A 280 -14.29 14.41 21.25
C LYS A 280 -12.96 15.15 21.42
N LEU A 281 -12.38 15.66 20.35
CA LEU A 281 -11.15 16.44 20.43
C LEU A 281 -11.41 17.80 21.11
N PRO A 282 -10.65 18.17 22.16
CA PRO A 282 -10.81 19.46 22.82
C PRO A 282 -10.08 20.56 22.04
N TYR A 283 -10.58 20.89 20.84
CA TYR A 283 -9.97 21.87 19.94
C TYR A 283 -9.64 23.20 20.62
N TRP A 284 -10.51 23.66 21.53
CA TRP A 284 -10.26 24.87 22.32
C TRP A 284 -9.00 24.74 23.18
N SER A 285 -8.85 23.67 23.95
CA SER A 285 -7.68 23.47 24.83
C SER A 285 -6.40 23.29 24.02
N ILE A 286 -6.46 22.55 22.91
CA ILE A 286 -5.33 22.41 21.98
C ILE A 286 -4.94 23.79 21.44
N ARG A 287 -5.92 24.60 21.02
CA ARG A 287 -5.68 25.97 20.53
C ARG A 287 -5.05 26.85 21.60
N GLN A 288 -5.44 26.74 22.87
CA GLN A 288 -4.78 27.49 23.95
C GLN A 288 -3.32 27.07 24.14
N ALA A 289 -3.03 25.78 24.09
CA ALA A 289 -1.64 25.30 24.14
C ALA A 289 -0.81 25.84 22.97
N LEU A 290 -1.36 25.84 21.74
CA LEU A 290 -0.70 26.38 20.55
C LEU A 290 -0.45 27.90 20.59
N LYS A 291 -1.22 28.65 21.41
CA LYS A 291 -1.06 30.11 21.58
C LYS A 291 0.07 30.47 22.55
N MET A 292 0.73 29.50 23.19
CA MET A 292 1.81 29.79 24.12
C MET A 292 2.97 30.53 23.41
N PRO A 293 3.63 31.48 24.09
CA PRO A 293 4.61 32.37 23.45
C PRO A 293 5.91 31.68 23.03
N TYR A 294 6.25 30.54 23.65
CA TYR A 294 7.47 29.79 23.35
C TYR A 294 7.15 28.30 23.17
N ALA A 295 7.88 27.64 22.27
CA ALA A 295 7.67 26.25 21.90
C ALA A 295 7.70 25.27 23.08
N THR A 296 8.58 25.49 24.07
CA THR A 296 8.62 24.67 25.29
C THR A 296 7.31 24.73 26.07
N ALA A 297 6.76 25.93 26.27
CA ALA A 297 5.48 26.10 26.96
C ALA A 297 4.32 25.52 26.14
N MET A 298 4.37 25.65 24.81
CA MET A 298 3.41 25.02 23.91
C MET A 298 3.41 23.50 24.04
N ILE A 299 4.58 22.85 23.94
CA ILE A 299 4.71 21.39 24.04
C ILE A 299 4.32 20.89 25.43
N GLN A 300 4.67 21.62 26.50
CA GLN A 300 4.19 21.31 27.84
C GLN A 300 2.66 21.44 27.93
N GLY A 301 2.08 22.46 27.31
CA GLY A 301 0.63 22.64 27.20
C GLY A 301 -0.04 21.48 26.47
N LEU A 302 0.49 21.09 25.31
CA LEU A 302 -0.01 19.95 24.52
C LEU A 302 0.15 18.63 25.28
N SER A 303 1.30 18.43 25.93
CA SER A 303 1.56 17.27 26.79
C SER A 303 0.58 17.23 27.96
N LYS A 304 0.24 18.38 28.55
CA LYS A 304 -0.79 18.47 29.59
C LYS A 304 -2.18 18.14 29.05
N VAL A 305 -2.53 18.58 27.84
CA VAL A 305 -3.82 18.27 27.22
C VAL A 305 -3.95 16.76 26.93
N PHE A 306 -2.92 16.14 26.35
CA PHE A 306 -3.02 14.77 25.85
C PHE A 306 -2.54 13.69 26.82
N LEU A 307 -1.50 13.97 27.60
CA LEU A 307 -0.74 12.99 28.37
C LEU A 307 -0.84 13.16 29.88
N ALA A 308 -1.34 14.30 30.39
CA ALA A 308 -1.61 14.42 31.82
C ALA A 308 -2.72 13.45 32.22
N LYS A 309 -2.54 12.83 33.39
CA LYS A 309 -3.60 12.03 34.01
C LYS A 309 -4.79 12.94 34.32
N SER A 310 -6.00 12.41 34.17
CA SER A 310 -7.22 13.11 34.56
C SER A 310 -7.14 13.60 36.02
N MET A 311 -7.81 14.73 36.32
CA MET A 311 -7.83 15.34 37.66
C MET A 311 -8.40 14.43 38.76
N PHE A 312 -9.08 13.35 38.39
CA PHE A 312 -9.64 12.34 39.30
C PHE A 312 -8.78 11.07 39.41
N GLY A 313 -7.53 11.13 38.92
CA GLY A 313 -6.71 9.93 38.71
C GLY A 313 -7.17 9.13 37.49
N GLY A 314 -6.32 8.23 36.99
CA GLY A 314 -6.64 7.34 35.86
C GLY A 314 -5.93 7.68 34.53
N SER A 315 -6.58 7.35 33.41
CA SER A 315 -6.04 7.47 32.05
C SER A 315 -5.86 8.92 31.60
N ASN A 316 -4.89 9.15 30.70
CA ASN A 316 -4.76 10.43 30.01
C ASN A 316 -5.78 10.57 28.86
N LEU A 317 -5.89 11.75 28.24
CA LEU A 317 -6.87 11.98 27.16
C LEU A 317 -6.65 11.04 25.97
N MET A 318 -5.41 10.77 25.58
CA MET A 318 -5.11 9.84 24.49
C MET A 318 -5.67 8.44 24.77
N GLN A 319 -5.34 7.89 25.95
CA GLN A 319 -5.86 6.61 26.41
C GLN A 319 -7.40 6.64 26.52
N THR A 320 -7.97 7.75 26.99
CA THR A 320 -9.42 7.93 27.10
C THR A 320 -10.10 7.92 25.75
N LEU A 321 -9.54 8.57 24.73
CA LEU A 321 -10.07 8.57 23.36
C LEU A 321 -10.01 7.16 22.75
N ILE A 322 -8.89 6.45 22.93
CA ILE A 322 -8.73 5.07 22.45
C ILE A 322 -9.76 4.15 23.13
N SER A 323 -9.86 4.19 24.45
CA SER A 323 -10.81 3.39 25.22
C SER A 323 -12.27 3.78 24.93
N TYR A 324 -12.56 5.05 24.66
CA TYR A 324 -13.90 5.47 24.26
C TYR A 324 -14.31 4.89 22.90
N ILE A 325 -13.43 5.00 21.89
CA ILE A 325 -13.72 4.53 20.53
C ILE A 325 -13.78 2.99 20.52
N LEU A 326 -12.77 2.32 21.04
CA LEU A 326 -12.69 0.86 21.03
C LEU A 326 -13.63 0.21 22.06
N GLY A 327 -13.80 0.81 23.23
CA GLY A 327 -14.70 0.33 24.28
C GLY A 327 -16.18 0.53 23.93
N GLY A 328 -16.53 1.65 23.29
CA GLY A 328 -17.88 1.83 22.75
C GLY A 328 -18.23 0.77 21.69
N ASP A 329 -17.28 0.44 20.82
CA ASP A 329 -17.41 -0.68 19.89
C ASP A 329 -17.53 -2.02 20.62
N GLN A 330 -16.72 -2.27 21.65
CA GLN A 330 -16.79 -3.48 22.48
C GLN A 330 -18.18 -3.66 23.11
N THR A 331 -18.73 -2.63 23.77
CA THR A 331 -20.07 -2.72 24.37
C THR A 331 -21.16 -2.99 23.34
N ARG A 332 -21.05 -2.41 22.13
CA ARG A 332 -21.97 -2.68 21.03
C ARG A 332 -21.88 -4.15 20.58
N LEU A 333 -20.68 -4.70 20.49
CA LEU A 333 -20.45 -6.11 20.14
C LEU A 333 -20.99 -7.05 21.22
N GLU A 334 -20.76 -6.75 22.50
CA GLU A 334 -21.28 -7.53 23.64
C GLU A 334 -22.81 -7.59 23.66
N LYS A 335 -23.49 -6.48 23.39
CA LYS A 335 -24.96 -6.46 23.26
C LYS A 335 -25.44 -7.32 22.09
N ALA A 336 -24.76 -7.27 20.94
CA ALA A 336 -25.11 -8.11 19.79
C ALA A 336 -24.88 -9.61 20.07
N ILE A 337 -23.79 -9.96 20.75
CA ILE A 337 -23.50 -11.32 21.21
C ILE A 337 -24.60 -11.80 22.16
N ALA A 338 -24.93 -11.01 23.19
CA ALA A 338 -25.96 -11.35 24.17
C ALA A 338 -27.33 -11.56 23.52
N GLN A 339 -27.65 -10.79 22.47
CA GLN A 339 -28.88 -10.96 21.71
C GLN A 339 -28.93 -12.31 20.98
N ILE A 340 -27.85 -12.72 20.32
CA ILE A 340 -27.77 -14.05 19.67
C ILE A 340 -27.89 -15.16 20.71
N GLU A 341 -27.19 -15.04 21.85
CA GLU A 341 -27.25 -16.05 22.91
C GLU A 341 -28.65 -16.17 23.51
N LYS A 342 -29.38 -15.05 23.65
CA LYS A 342 -30.77 -15.04 24.11
C LYS A 342 -31.73 -15.67 23.10
N SER A 343 -31.49 -15.49 21.81
CA SER A 343 -32.28 -16.10 20.74
C SER A 343 -32.10 -17.63 20.62
N GLY A 344 -31.09 -18.19 21.29
CA GLY A 344 -30.78 -19.61 21.29
C GLY A 344 -29.69 -19.94 20.26
N ILE A 345 -28.62 -20.57 20.75
CA ILE A 345 -27.49 -21.05 19.95
C ILE A 345 -27.12 -22.44 20.45
N HIS A 346 -26.79 -23.37 19.55
CA HIS A 346 -26.44 -24.74 19.92
C HIS A 346 -25.22 -24.75 20.85
N ALA A 347 -25.37 -25.32 22.05
CA ALA A 347 -24.39 -25.20 23.13
C ALA A 347 -23.00 -25.76 22.76
N GLU A 348 -22.97 -26.90 22.06
CA GLU A 348 -21.72 -27.52 21.61
C GLU A 348 -20.99 -26.65 20.57
N TYR A 349 -21.71 -26.08 19.60
CA TYR A 349 -21.13 -25.23 18.57
C TYR A 349 -20.61 -23.92 19.18
N LYS A 350 -21.36 -23.35 20.14
CA LYS A 350 -20.90 -22.20 20.94
C LYS A 350 -19.57 -22.50 21.64
N ALA A 351 -19.46 -23.64 22.33
CA ALA A 351 -18.24 -24.02 23.04
C ALA A 351 -17.05 -24.16 22.10
N GLN A 352 -17.25 -24.79 20.93
CA GLN A 352 -16.21 -24.97 19.91
C GLN A 352 -15.76 -23.63 19.29
N ILE A 353 -16.69 -22.71 19.02
CA ILE A 353 -16.35 -21.35 18.57
C ILE A 353 -15.56 -20.60 19.63
N LEU A 354 -15.97 -20.64 20.91
CA LEU A 354 -15.25 -19.96 21.98
C LEU A 354 -13.83 -20.51 22.14
N LYS A 355 -13.66 -21.83 22.04
CA LYS A 355 -12.35 -22.49 22.00
C LYS A 355 -11.50 -22.02 20.82
N PHE A 356 -12.08 -21.89 19.62
CA PHE A 356 -11.38 -21.33 18.46
C PHE A 356 -10.89 -19.90 18.71
N VAL A 357 -11.74 -19.05 19.31
CA VAL A 357 -11.45 -17.62 19.51
C VAL A 357 -10.41 -17.36 20.59
N HIS A 358 -10.48 -18.10 21.70
CA HIS A 358 -9.73 -17.80 22.93
C HIS A 358 -8.59 -18.77 23.24
N GLU A 359 -8.63 -20.02 22.77
CA GLU A 359 -7.67 -21.06 23.18
C GLU A 359 -6.84 -21.60 22.00
N THR A 360 -7.31 -21.43 20.77
CA THR A 360 -6.66 -22.04 19.60
C THR A 360 -5.50 -21.18 19.10
N GLY A 361 -4.30 -21.76 19.06
CA GLY A 361 -3.08 -21.09 18.61
C GLY A 361 -3.10 -20.72 17.12
N ARG A 362 -2.29 -19.73 16.75
CA ARG A 362 -2.22 -19.16 15.40
C ARG A 362 -1.99 -20.20 14.31
N GLU A 363 -1.05 -21.12 14.52
CA GLU A 363 -0.69 -22.16 13.54
C GLU A 363 -1.87 -23.11 13.30
N THR A 364 -2.56 -23.54 14.36
CA THR A 364 -3.78 -24.35 14.24
C THR A 364 -4.89 -23.57 13.52
N GLN A 365 -5.11 -22.29 13.87
CA GLN A 365 -6.08 -21.45 13.14
C GLN A 365 -5.71 -21.32 11.66
N ALA A 366 -4.43 -21.23 11.32
CA ALA A 366 -3.96 -21.17 9.93
C ALA A 366 -4.23 -22.49 9.20
N SER A 367 -3.89 -23.62 9.81
CA SER A 367 -4.19 -24.95 9.25
C SER A 367 -5.69 -25.16 9.03
N MET A 368 -6.56 -24.68 9.93
CA MET A 368 -8.02 -24.76 9.76
C MET A 368 -8.51 -23.88 8.61
N ARG A 369 -7.88 -22.71 8.37
CA ARG A 369 -8.16 -21.88 7.20
C ARG A 369 -7.73 -22.57 5.91
N ASP A 370 -6.54 -23.18 5.90
CA ASP A 370 -6.05 -23.91 4.74
C ASP A 370 -6.96 -25.10 4.39
N GLU A 371 -7.44 -25.84 5.40
CA GLU A 371 -8.45 -26.89 5.22
C GLU A 371 -9.77 -26.33 4.68
N SER A 372 -10.24 -25.21 5.23
CA SER A 372 -11.45 -24.52 4.75
C SER A 372 -11.34 -24.14 3.28
N VAL A 373 -10.19 -23.58 2.87
CA VAL A 373 -9.91 -23.22 1.47
C VAL A 373 -9.82 -24.44 0.57
N ALA A 374 -9.14 -25.50 1.01
CA ALA A 374 -8.94 -26.72 0.22
C ALA A 374 -10.23 -27.53 0.02
N THR A 375 -11.10 -27.56 1.03
CA THR A 375 -12.34 -28.38 1.02
C THR A 375 -13.59 -27.60 0.60
N GLY A 376 -13.50 -26.27 0.47
CA GLY A 376 -14.64 -25.40 0.22
C GLY A 376 -15.65 -25.36 1.38
N LYS A 377 -15.30 -25.88 2.55
CA LYS A 377 -16.12 -25.81 3.76
C LYS A 377 -15.91 -24.46 4.42
N SER A 378 -16.97 -23.87 4.97
CA SER A 378 -16.82 -22.65 5.77
C SER A 378 -15.93 -22.87 7.01
N ILE A 379 -15.26 -21.83 7.48
CA ILE A 379 -14.47 -21.88 8.70
C ILE A 379 -15.30 -22.34 9.91
N VAL A 380 -16.58 -21.94 9.97
CA VAL A 380 -17.52 -22.41 10.99
C VAL A 380 -17.73 -23.92 10.89
N ALA A 381 -17.96 -24.44 9.69
CA ALA A 381 -18.12 -25.89 9.47
C ALA A 381 -16.85 -26.68 9.84
N ILE A 382 -15.67 -26.11 9.61
CA ILE A 382 -14.39 -26.69 10.07
C ILE A 382 -14.30 -26.67 11.60
N ILE A 383 -14.60 -25.55 12.24
CA ILE A 383 -14.57 -25.40 13.71
C ILE A 383 -15.52 -26.38 14.39
N VAL A 384 -16.76 -26.45 13.89
CA VAL A 384 -17.81 -27.27 14.50
C VAL A 384 -17.87 -28.71 13.97
N LYS A 385 -17.01 -29.02 13.01
CA LYS A 385 -16.80 -30.35 12.41
C LYS A 385 -18.06 -30.95 11.79
N THR A 386 -18.94 -30.12 11.24
CA THR A 386 -20.14 -30.56 10.53
C THR A 386 -20.52 -29.61 9.41
N ILE A 387 -21.06 -30.16 8.34
CA ILE A 387 -21.71 -29.41 7.24
C ILE A 387 -23.24 -29.61 7.25
N ASN A 388 -23.74 -30.52 8.07
CA ASN A 388 -25.15 -30.90 8.15
C ASN A 388 -25.89 -29.94 9.08
N MET A 389 -25.96 -28.66 8.69
CA MET A 389 -26.72 -27.64 9.40
C MET A 389 -27.54 -26.79 8.42
N PRO A 390 -28.74 -26.32 8.82
CA PRO A 390 -29.51 -25.37 8.03
C PRO A 390 -28.70 -24.10 7.75
N PHE A 391 -29.03 -23.43 6.64
CA PHE A 391 -28.36 -22.20 6.23
C PHE A 391 -28.50 -21.10 7.29
N GLU A 392 -29.67 -20.98 7.89
CA GLU A 392 -29.97 -19.98 8.93
C GLU A 392 -29.14 -20.22 10.20
N GLU A 393 -28.95 -21.49 10.58
CA GLU A 393 -28.10 -21.84 11.73
C GLU A 393 -26.63 -21.50 11.44
N HIS A 394 -26.15 -21.83 10.23
CA HIS A 394 -24.81 -21.48 9.77
C HIS A 394 -24.56 -19.96 9.78
N GLU A 395 -25.51 -19.18 9.27
CA GLU A 395 -25.42 -17.72 9.25
C GLU A 395 -25.32 -17.14 10.67
N VAL A 396 -26.11 -17.64 11.61
CA VAL A 396 -26.05 -17.26 13.03
C VAL A 396 -24.71 -17.62 13.64
N LEU A 397 -24.17 -18.82 13.38
CA LEU A 397 -22.87 -19.25 13.90
C LEU A 397 -21.72 -18.43 13.31
N LEU A 398 -21.74 -18.13 12.01
CA LEU A 398 -20.74 -17.28 11.37
C LEU A 398 -20.80 -15.85 11.93
N LYS A 399 -22.02 -15.33 12.15
CA LYS A 399 -22.19 -14.03 12.78
C LYS A 399 -21.69 -14.02 14.22
N TYR A 400 -21.95 -15.09 14.97
CA TYR A 400 -21.47 -15.26 16.34
C TYR A 400 -19.93 -15.29 16.40
N LEU A 401 -19.29 -16.05 15.50
CA LEU A 401 -17.83 -16.08 15.36
C LEU A 401 -17.27 -14.70 15.02
N GLU A 402 -17.84 -14.01 14.03
CA GLU A 402 -17.43 -12.65 13.64
C GLU A 402 -17.44 -11.69 14.85
N LEU A 403 -18.53 -11.70 15.61
CA LEU A 403 -18.71 -10.83 16.77
C LEU A 403 -17.74 -11.17 17.90
N GLN A 404 -17.52 -12.45 18.19
CA GLN A 404 -16.58 -12.88 19.23
C GLN A 404 -15.13 -12.50 18.87
N LEU A 405 -14.71 -12.74 17.62
CA LEU A 405 -13.40 -12.32 17.13
C LEU A 405 -13.23 -10.80 17.20
N ALA A 406 -14.25 -10.05 16.75
CA ALA A 406 -14.22 -8.59 16.81
C ALA A 406 -14.14 -8.06 18.25
N ARG A 407 -14.88 -8.68 19.19
CA ARG A 407 -14.84 -8.32 20.62
C ARG A 407 -13.46 -8.59 21.19
N ARG A 408 -12.91 -9.79 20.96
CA ARG A 408 -11.57 -10.17 21.43
C ARG A 408 -10.51 -9.20 20.91
N ASP A 409 -10.52 -8.90 19.61
CA ASP A 409 -9.58 -7.94 19.02
C ASP A 409 -9.64 -6.56 19.69
N ARG A 410 -10.84 -6.07 20.07
CA ARG A 410 -10.98 -4.77 20.77
C ARG A 410 -10.38 -4.82 22.16
N VAL A 411 -10.62 -5.90 22.91
CA VAL A 411 -10.04 -6.09 24.26
C VAL A 411 -8.52 -6.13 24.19
N GLU A 412 -7.95 -6.92 23.28
CA GLU A 412 -6.50 -7.01 23.08
C GLU A 412 -5.89 -5.67 22.68
N LEU A 413 -6.51 -4.95 21.73
CA LEU A 413 -6.01 -3.64 21.30
C LEU A 413 -6.07 -2.60 22.41
N ILE A 414 -7.13 -2.58 23.22
CA ILE A 414 -7.22 -1.69 24.39
C ILE A 414 -6.09 -2.02 25.37
N GLN A 415 -5.87 -3.31 25.67
CA GLN A 415 -4.82 -3.75 26.59
C GLN A 415 -3.42 -3.37 26.08
N ILE A 416 -3.12 -3.60 24.79
CA ILE A 416 -1.81 -3.30 24.20
C ILE A 416 -1.53 -1.80 24.15
N LEU A 417 -2.54 -1.00 23.80
CA LEU A 417 -2.37 0.45 23.58
C LEU A 417 -2.50 1.27 24.87
N THR A 418 -3.25 0.78 25.86
CA THR A 418 -3.61 1.56 27.06
C THR A 418 -3.31 0.86 28.38
N GLY A 419 -2.95 -0.43 28.36
CA GLY A 419 -2.72 -1.22 29.57
C GLY A 419 -1.42 -0.89 30.30
N ASP A 420 -0.47 -0.22 29.65
CA ASP A 420 0.77 0.26 30.25
C ASP A 420 1.14 1.67 29.77
N GLU A 421 2.29 2.18 30.25
CA GLU A 421 2.80 3.49 29.84
C GLU A 421 3.66 3.45 28.57
N THR A 422 3.79 2.31 27.88
CA THR A 422 4.69 2.17 26.71
C THR A 422 4.28 3.10 25.58
N LEU A 423 2.99 3.13 25.20
CA LEU A 423 2.51 4.05 24.16
C LEU A 423 2.67 5.52 24.58
N THR A 424 2.41 5.82 25.86
CA THR A 424 2.56 7.18 26.38
C THR A 424 4.03 7.62 26.39
N SER A 425 4.94 6.73 26.74
CA SER A 425 6.39 6.94 26.70
C SER A 425 6.88 7.17 25.27
N LEU A 426 6.41 6.35 24.32
CA LEU A 426 6.71 6.51 22.90
C LEU A 426 6.27 7.87 22.36
N VAL A 427 5.07 8.35 22.73
CA VAL A 427 4.60 9.68 22.34
C VAL A 427 5.44 10.80 22.95
N ARG A 428 5.90 10.66 24.21
CA ARG A 428 6.82 11.65 24.81
C ARG A 428 8.16 11.69 24.07
N GLN A 429 8.76 10.53 23.81
CA GLN A 429 10.00 10.46 23.04
C GLN A 429 9.84 11.04 21.64
N PHE A 430 8.71 10.78 20.97
CA PHE A 430 8.39 11.41 19.70
C PHE A 430 8.37 12.94 19.80
N LEU A 431 7.70 13.50 20.82
CA LEU A 431 7.69 14.96 21.05
C LEU A 431 9.10 15.52 21.28
N ASP A 432 9.97 14.78 21.97
CA ASP A 432 11.35 15.18 22.24
C ASP A 432 12.22 15.12 20.97
N ILE A 433 12.13 14.05 20.19
CA ILE A 433 12.84 13.86 18.90
C ILE A 433 12.49 15.00 17.95
N PHE A 434 11.20 15.30 17.83
CA PHE A 434 10.66 16.32 16.95
C PHE A 434 10.61 17.73 17.58
N PHE A 435 11.10 17.93 18.81
CA PHE A 435 11.02 19.23 19.51
C PHE A 435 11.59 20.37 18.67
N GLY A 436 12.76 20.18 18.06
CA GLY A 436 13.39 21.19 17.20
C GLY A 436 12.52 21.58 16.00
N ILE A 437 11.91 20.59 15.34
CA ILE A 437 11.01 20.79 14.20
C ILE A 437 9.72 21.51 14.65
N ILE A 438 9.13 21.05 15.75
CA ILE A 438 7.92 21.66 16.32
C ILE A 438 8.19 23.11 16.74
N SER A 439 9.38 23.39 17.29
CA SER A 439 9.82 24.72 17.69
C SER A 439 10.00 25.65 16.49
N ASP A 440 10.66 25.17 15.43
CA ASP A 440 10.80 25.96 14.20
C ASP A 440 9.45 26.19 13.52
N LEU A 441 8.56 25.19 13.55
CA LEU A 441 7.20 25.30 13.02
C LEU A 441 6.37 26.32 13.81
N HIS A 442 6.47 26.32 15.15
CA HIS A 442 5.79 27.28 16.03
C HIS A 442 6.19 28.72 15.76
N LYS A 443 7.47 28.97 15.44
CA LYS A 443 7.95 30.30 15.06
C LYS A 443 7.51 30.70 13.65
N ALA A 444 7.38 29.72 12.75
CA ALA A 444 7.16 29.96 11.33
C ALA A 444 5.68 30.12 10.96
N VAL A 445 4.77 29.49 11.71
CA VAL A 445 3.36 29.36 11.31
C VAL A 445 2.42 29.74 12.44
N ASP A 446 1.30 30.39 12.10
CA ASP A 446 0.16 30.54 13.01
C ASP A 446 -0.55 29.19 13.20
N LEU A 447 0.00 28.38 14.12
CA LEU A 447 -0.52 27.06 14.49
C LEU A 447 -1.99 27.11 14.98
N PRO A 448 -2.42 28.06 15.84
CA PRO A 448 -3.83 28.20 16.20
C PRO A 448 -4.77 28.35 15.01
N THR A 449 -4.42 29.18 14.03
CA THR A 449 -5.23 29.37 12.82
C THR A 449 -5.15 28.15 11.91
N GLY A 450 -3.98 27.53 11.75
CA GLY A 450 -3.82 26.26 11.03
C GLY A 450 -4.69 25.13 11.61
N LEU A 451 -4.74 24.99 12.94
CA LEU A 451 -5.63 24.04 13.62
C LEU A 451 -7.11 24.34 13.33
N GLY A 452 -7.48 25.63 13.29
CA GLY A 452 -8.83 26.05 12.92
C GLY A 452 -9.20 25.63 11.50
N ALA A 453 -8.32 25.88 10.52
CA ALA A 453 -8.53 25.45 9.14
C ALA A 453 -8.66 23.93 9.02
N ALA A 454 -7.81 23.16 9.72
CA ALA A 454 -7.90 21.70 9.77
C ALA A 454 -9.21 21.21 10.39
N GLN A 455 -9.66 21.84 11.48
CA GLN A 455 -10.95 21.53 12.10
C GLN A 455 -12.12 21.77 11.12
N THR A 456 -12.13 22.91 10.43
CA THR A 456 -13.16 23.26 9.44
C THR A 456 -13.14 22.29 8.25
N PHE A 457 -11.95 21.90 7.77
CA PHE A 457 -11.81 20.91 6.71
C PHE A 457 -12.38 19.55 7.12
N ILE A 458 -12.01 19.03 8.30
CA ILE A 458 -12.53 17.74 8.78
C ILE A 458 -14.06 17.78 8.93
N GLY A 459 -14.61 18.88 9.47
CA GLY A 459 -16.05 19.07 9.55
C GLY A 459 -16.73 19.06 8.17
N ALA A 460 -16.16 19.77 7.19
CA ALA A 460 -16.68 19.80 5.82
C ALA A 460 -16.56 18.44 5.13
N LEU A 461 -15.48 17.69 5.38
CA LEU A 461 -15.28 16.33 4.88
C LEU A 461 -16.33 15.37 5.43
N ILE A 462 -16.62 15.45 6.74
CA ILE A 462 -17.68 14.63 7.37
C ILE A 462 -19.02 14.93 6.73
N THR A 463 -19.42 16.20 6.67
CA THR A 463 -20.69 16.62 6.05
C THR A 463 -20.79 16.21 4.57
N CYS A 464 -19.70 16.36 3.82
CA CYS A 464 -19.64 15.93 2.42
C CYS A 464 -19.86 14.41 2.28
N SER A 465 -19.27 13.62 3.19
CA SER A 465 -19.35 12.16 3.17
C SER A 465 -20.70 11.62 3.66
N GLU A 466 -21.39 12.34 4.55
CA GLU A 466 -22.73 11.96 5.07
C GLU A 466 -23.86 12.24 4.07
N LYS A 467 -23.61 13.07 3.05
CA LYS A 467 -24.59 13.37 2.00
C LYS A 467 -25.02 12.08 1.31
N GLN A 468 -26.33 11.81 1.29
CA GLN A 468 -26.88 10.64 0.59
C GLN A 468 -26.54 10.73 -0.91
N GLY A 469 -25.87 9.71 -1.42
CA GLY A 469 -25.42 9.69 -2.81
C GLY A 469 -24.25 10.64 -3.12
N ALA A 470 -23.43 10.98 -2.12
CA ALA A 470 -22.20 11.76 -2.31
C ALA A 470 -21.37 11.24 -3.50
N THR A 471 -21.08 12.15 -4.42
CA THR A 471 -20.41 11.85 -5.68
C THR A 471 -18.95 12.29 -5.64
N ILE A 472 -18.15 11.80 -6.58
CA ILE A 472 -16.75 12.25 -6.72
C ILE A 472 -16.63 13.78 -6.89
N PHE A 473 -17.63 14.42 -7.51
CA PHE A 473 -17.63 15.87 -7.74
C PHE A 473 -17.76 16.68 -6.45
N ASP A 474 -18.52 16.19 -5.47
CA ASP A 474 -18.61 16.82 -4.15
C ASP A 474 -17.23 16.88 -3.46
N PHE A 475 -16.38 15.86 -3.69
CA PHE A 475 -15.02 15.81 -3.17
C PHE A 475 -14.03 16.66 -3.99
N VAL A 476 -14.25 16.83 -5.30
CA VAL A 476 -13.48 17.79 -6.11
C VAL A 476 -13.72 19.21 -5.59
N ASP A 477 -14.98 19.58 -5.37
CA ASP A 477 -15.35 20.89 -4.84
C ASP A 477 -14.81 21.10 -3.41
N LEU A 478 -14.79 20.04 -2.59
CA LEU A 478 -14.18 20.06 -1.26
C LEU A 478 -12.68 20.35 -1.33
N VAL A 479 -11.94 19.67 -2.20
CA VAL A 479 -10.48 19.88 -2.33
C VAL A 479 -10.18 21.29 -2.85
N ASP A 480 -10.90 21.76 -3.86
CA ASP A 480 -10.72 23.12 -4.39
C ASP A 480 -11.00 24.19 -3.33
N ARG A 481 -12.05 24.00 -2.52
CA ARG A 481 -12.43 24.96 -1.47
C ARG A 481 -11.33 25.18 -0.44
N PHE A 482 -10.58 24.14 -0.08
CA PHE A 482 -9.59 24.19 0.99
C PHE A 482 -8.14 24.34 0.49
N GLU A 483 -7.92 24.31 -0.83
CA GLU A 483 -6.58 24.40 -1.42
C GLU A 483 -5.78 25.61 -0.91
N CYS A 484 -6.39 26.79 -0.91
CA CYS A 484 -5.72 28.02 -0.46
C CYS A 484 -5.27 27.95 1.00
N GLU A 485 -6.00 27.24 1.88
CA GLU A 485 -5.61 27.06 3.28
C GLU A 485 -4.36 26.18 3.41
N PHE A 486 -4.28 25.12 2.60
CA PHE A 486 -3.08 24.27 2.54
C PHE A 486 -1.87 25.04 1.98
N LEU A 487 -2.05 25.78 0.89
CA LEU A 487 -0.99 26.60 0.30
C LEU A 487 -0.53 27.70 1.25
N ARG A 488 -1.45 28.37 1.96
CA ARG A 488 -1.12 29.38 2.97
C ARG A 488 -0.31 28.81 4.13
N PHE A 489 -0.58 27.58 4.56
CA PHE A 489 0.21 26.91 5.59
C PHE A 489 1.63 26.59 5.07
N GLY A 490 1.74 26.01 3.87
CA GLY A 490 3.04 25.72 3.25
C GLY A 490 3.87 26.99 3.00
N THR A 491 3.23 28.07 2.53
CA THR A 491 3.87 29.37 2.30
C THR A 491 4.51 29.92 3.57
N GLN A 492 3.81 29.85 4.70
CA GLN A 492 4.35 30.31 5.98
C GLN A 492 5.61 29.54 6.37
N ILE A 493 5.64 28.22 6.17
CA ILE A 493 6.85 27.41 6.41
C ILE A 493 7.99 27.88 5.49
N LEU A 494 7.74 27.97 4.19
CA LEU A 494 8.77 28.29 3.19
C LEU A 494 9.33 29.71 3.30
N ASN A 495 8.54 30.65 3.81
CA ASN A 495 8.94 32.06 3.97
C ASN A 495 9.54 32.34 5.36
N ASN A 496 9.11 31.63 6.40
CA ASN A 496 9.48 31.96 7.78
C ASN A 496 10.44 30.93 8.42
N SER A 497 10.69 29.78 7.79
CA SER A 497 11.64 28.77 8.27
C SER A 497 12.54 28.23 7.18
N GLU A 498 13.74 28.81 7.09
CA GLU A 498 14.80 28.29 6.25
C GLU A 498 15.26 26.89 6.71
N SER A 499 15.39 26.68 8.02
CA SER A 499 15.75 25.39 8.65
C SER A 499 14.83 24.24 8.19
N LEU A 500 13.51 24.43 8.29
CA LEU A 500 12.55 23.41 7.86
C LEU A 500 12.59 23.22 6.34
N THR A 501 12.69 24.32 5.58
CA THR A 501 12.76 24.26 4.12
C THR A 501 13.97 23.44 3.67
N ILE A 502 15.18 23.82 4.09
CA ILE A 502 16.42 23.12 3.72
C ILE A 502 16.39 21.66 4.19
N GLY A 503 15.96 21.41 5.44
CA GLY A 503 15.93 20.06 6.00
C GLY A 503 15.03 19.11 5.22
N TYR A 504 13.80 19.52 4.91
CA TYR A 504 12.87 18.68 4.16
C TYR A 504 13.19 18.61 2.66
N THR A 505 13.73 19.68 2.06
CA THR A 505 14.24 19.65 0.67
C THR A 505 15.37 18.63 0.55
N LYS A 506 16.36 18.66 1.45
CA LYS A 506 17.47 17.69 1.46
C LYS A 506 16.98 16.25 1.55
N TRP A 507 16.00 15.98 2.42
CA TRP A 507 15.40 14.65 2.51
C TRP A 507 14.64 14.25 1.25
N TYR A 508 13.89 15.18 0.67
CA TYR A 508 13.15 14.91 -0.56
C TYR A 508 14.10 14.61 -1.73
N ASP A 509 15.20 15.37 -1.87
CA ASP A 509 16.26 15.11 -2.85
C ASP A 509 16.92 13.74 -2.63
N HIS A 510 17.20 13.37 -1.38
CA HIS A 510 17.68 12.03 -1.05
C HIS A 510 16.70 10.96 -1.53
N CYS A 511 15.41 11.13 -1.25
CA CYS A 511 14.37 10.20 -1.71
C CYS A 511 14.27 10.13 -3.24
N LEU A 512 14.40 11.26 -3.94
CA LEU A 512 14.37 11.32 -5.40
C LEU A 512 15.59 10.66 -6.02
N SER A 513 16.77 10.80 -5.41
CA SER A 513 18.01 10.17 -5.86
C SER A 513 17.91 8.64 -5.91
N ALA A 514 17.08 8.04 -5.05
CA ALA A 514 16.78 6.61 -5.03
C ALA A 514 16.25 6.07 -6.36
N TYR A 515 15.58 6.93 -7.13
CA TYR A 515 14.91 6.60 -8.37
C TYR A 515 15.79 6.77 -9.61
N ARG A 516 17.04 7.23 -9.45
CA ARG A 516 18.03 7.35 -10.52
C ARG A 516 18.83 6.05 -10.68
N GLY A 517 19.47 5.89 -11.84
CA GLY A 517 20.38 4.78 -12.16
C GLY A 517 19.71 3.66 -12.97
N GLU A 518 20.35 2.50 -12.98
CA GLU A 518 19.91 1.34 -13.77
C GLU A 518 18.90 0.45 -13.02
N PRO A 519 17.92 -0.15 -13.73
CA PRO A 519 17.02 -1.15 -13.18
C PRO A 519 17.79 -2.33 -12.57
N VAL A 520 17.35 -2.76 -11.38
CA VAL A 520 18.11 -3.69 -10.54
C VAL A 520 17.91 -5.16 -10.93
N LEU A 521 16.93 -5.48 -11.78
CA LEU A 521 16.45 -6.85 -12.01
C LEU A 521 16.35 -7.21 -13.50
N ASP A 522 17.17 -8.17 -13.93
CA ASP A 522 17.04 -8.80 -15.24
C ASP A 522 16.01 -9.94 -15.20
N LEU A 523 14.74 -9.57 -15.36
CA LEU A 523 13.63 -10.52 -15.45
C LEU A 523 13.67 -11.37 -16.73
N GLN A 524 14.33 -10.88 -17.78
CA GLN A 524 14.42 -11.59 -19.05
C GLN A 524 15.26 -12.86 -18.89
N SER A 525 16.42 -12.74 -18.24
CA SER A 525 17.26 -13.89 -17.92
C SER A 525 16.60 -14.85 -16.93
N ALA A 526 15.78 -14.36 -16.01
CA ALA A 526 15.05 -15.23 -15.07
C ALA A 526 14.04 -16.12 -15.78
N VAL A 527 13.28 -15.58 -16.74
CA VAL A 527 12.31 -16.35 -17.53
C VAL A 527 12.99 -17.29 -18.53
N ALA A 528 14.10 -16.86 -19.14
CA ALA A 528 14.85 -17.68 -20.10
C ALA A 528 15.39 -18.99 -19.48
N LYS A 529 15.64 -19.02 -18.17
CA LYS A 529 16.13 -20.21 -17.44
C LYS A 529 15.03 -21.24 -17.13
N MET A 530 13.76 -20.91 -17.35
CA MET A 530 12.62 -21.78 -17.04
C MET A 530 12.36 -22.81 -18.15
N THR A 531 11.54 -23.82 -17.88
CA THR A 531 11.15 -24.81 -18.89
C THR A 531 10.28 -24.16 -19.98
N GLU A 532 10.29 -24.72 -21.20
CA GLU A 532 9.45 -24.21 -22.30
C GLU A 532 7.95 -24.17 -21.96
N VAL A 533 7.49 -25.11 -21.13
CA VAL A 533 6.10 -25.17 -20.66
C VAL A 533 5.80 -23.99 -19.74
N GLU A 534 6.67 -23.71 -18.76
CA GLU A 534 6.54 -22.57 -17.86
C GLU A 534 6.61 -21.26 -18.63
N GLN A 535 7.55 -21.11 -19.57
CA GLN A 535 7.67 -19.92 -20.40
C GLN A 535 6.40 -19.62 -21.18
N LYS A 536 5.80 -20.64 -21.83
CA LYS A 536 4.53 -20.50 -22.56
C LYS A 536 3.38 -20.11 -21.63
N GLN A 537 3.31 -20.71 -20.43
CA GLN A 537 2.30 -20.36 -19.44
C GLN A 537 2.46 -18.92 -18.94
N ILE A 538 3.69 -18.51 -18.60
CA ILE A 538 4.00 -17.15 -18.15
C ILE A 538 3.62 -16.14 -19.23
N ILE A 539 3.95 -16.37 -20.50
CA ILE A 539 3.54 -15.47 -21.59
C ILE A 539 2.02 -15.32 -21.65
N ALA A 540 1.28 -16.43 -21.66
CA ALA A 540 -0.18 -16.37 -21.70
C ALA A 540 -0.76 -15.62 -20.48
N GLN A 541 -0.18 -15.82 -19.30
CA GLN A 541 -0.54 -15.09 -18.09
C GLN A 541 -0.25 -13.59 -18.20
N LEU A 542 0.91 -13.23 -18.77
CA LEU A 542 1.31 -11.84 -18.98
C LEU A 542 0.43 -11.13 -20.00
N ASP A 543 0.05 -11.78 -21.09
CA ASP A 543 -0.85 -11.20 -22.09
C ASP A 543 -2.22 -10.91 -21.46
N ALA A 544 -2.75 -11.82 -20.65
CA ALA A 544 -3.99 -11.60 -19.90
C ALA A 544 -3.85 -10.46 -18.88
N TYR A 545 -2.71 -10.38 -18.17
CA TYR A 545 -2.44 -9.32 -17.19
C TYR A 545 -2.25 -7.96 -17.86
N GLN A 546 -1.64 -7.90 -19.04
CA GLN A 546 -1.54 -6.68 -19.85
C GLN A 546 -2.89 -6.17 -20.29
N GLN A 547 -3.76 -7.06 -20.79
CA GLN A 547 -5.12 -6.67 -21.17
C GLN A 547 -5.86 -6.12 -19.95
N TYR A 548 -5.73 -6.78 -18.79
CA TYR A 548 -6.28 -6.28 -17.53
C TYR A 548 -5.77 -4.87 -17.17
N LEU A 549 -4.46 -4.61 -17.25
CA LEU A 549 -3.91 -3.28 -16.98
C LEU A 549 -4.43 -2.23 -17.97
N SER A 550 -4.52 -2.58 -19.26
CA SER A 550 -5.08 -1.72 -20.31
C SER A 550 -6.55 -1.37 -20.02
N ASP A 551 -7.35 -2.34 -19.59
CA ASP A 551 -8.75 -2.11 -19.23
C ASP A 551 -8.87 -1.16 -18.03
N LYS A 552 -8.00 -1.32 -17.01
CA LYS A 552 -7.95 -0.39 -15.86
C LYS A 552 -7.51 1.00 -16.27
N GLN A 553 -6.56 1.11 -17.20
CA GLN A 553 -6.13 2.40 -17.74
C GLN A 553 -7.27 3.08 -18.51
N ALA A 554 -8.03 2.35 -19.33
CA ALA A 554 -9.18 2.89 -20.06
C ALA A 554 -10.31 3.36 -19.10
N VAL A 555 -10.57 2.63 -18.02
CA VAL A 555 -11.51 3.08 -16.96
C VAL A 555 -10.99 4.35 -16.28
N SER A 556 -9.71 4.37 -15.92
CA SER A 556 -9.07 5.54 -15.30
C SER A 556 -9.17 6.78 -16.20
N GLN A 557 -8.84 6.66 -17.49
CA GLN A 557 -8.93 7.76 -18.45
C GLN A 557 -10.36 8.26 -18.64
N ARG A 558 -11.35 7.36 -18.69
CA ARG A 558 -12.78 7.75 -18.74
C ARG A 558 -13.20 8.51 -17.49
N ASN A 559 -12.81 8.05 -16.30
CA ASN A 559 -13.14 8.74 -15.05
C ASN A 559 -12.48 10.12 -14.96
N LEU A 560 -11.20 10.21 -15.32
CA LEU A 560 -10.49 11.48 -15.38
C LEU A 560 -11.15 12.46 -16.36
N SER A 561 -11.54 11.97 -17.55
CA SER A 561 -12.25 12.77 -18.55
C SER A 561 -13.56 13.35 -18.02
N SER A 562 -14.35 12.56 -17.28
CA SER A 562 -15.59 13.05 -16.66
C SER A 562 -15.33 14.11 -15.59
N MET A 563 -14.28 13.93 -14.76
CA MET A 563 -13.89 14.90 -13.74
C MET A 563 -13.42 16.23 -14.37
N LEU A 564 -12.66 16.17 -15.47
CA LEU A 564 -12.23 17.36 -16.20
C LEU A 564 -13.42 18.09 -16.84
N LYS A 565 -14.34 17.36 -17.50
CA LYS A 565 -15.56 17.95 -18.07
C LYS A 565 -16.44 18.62 -17.02
N TYR A 566 -16.56 18.03 -15.83
CA TYR A 566 -17.27 18.62 -14.71
C TYR A 566 -16.66 19.97 -14.29
N ARG A 567 -15.33 20.02 -14.13
CA ARG A 567 -14.61 21.25 -13.76
C ARG A 567 -14.76 22.35 -14.80
N GLU A 568 -14.76 22.00 -16.08
CA GLU A 568 -14.99 22.93 -17.18
C GLU A 568 -16.44 23.45 -17.25
N LYS A 569 -17.31 23.04 -16.30
CA LYS A 569 -18.74 23.37 -16.23
C LYS A 569 -19.49 23.03 -17.52
N LYS A 570 -19.01 22.04 -18.28
CA LYS A 570 -19.69 21.52 -19.47
C LYS A 570 -20.95 20.76 -19.02
N SER A 571 -22.09 20.99 -19.69
CA SER A 571 -23.43 20.54 -19.25
C SER A 571 -23.56 19.01 -19.00
N ALA A 572 -24.49 18.64 -18.11
CA ALA A 572 -25.00 17.28 -17.82
C ALA A 572 -23.93 16.15 -17.81
N VAL A 573 -22.84 16.33 -17.05
CA VAL A 573 -21.88 15.25 -16.81
C VAL A 573 -22.45 14.28 -15.79
N LYS A 574 -22.77 13.05 -16.22
CA LYS A 574 -23.12 11.98 -15.27
C LYS A 574 -21.91 11.74 -14.35
N PRO A 575 -22.08 11.82 -13.02
CA PRO A 575 -20.98 11.54 -12.10
C PRO A 575 -20.44 10.14 -12.33
N CYS A 576 -19.10 10.03 -12.43
CA CYS A 576 -18.48 8.73 -12.33
C CYS A 576 -18.79 8.15 -10.96
N SER A 577 -19.06 6.85 -10.91
CA SER A 577 -19.31 6.16 -9.64
C SER A 577 -18.07 6.13 -8.74
N LEU A 578 -16.88 6.37 -9.32
CA LEU A 578 -15.58 6.26 -8.66
C LEU A 578 -14.60 7.30 -9.21
N GLY A 579 -13.54 7.56 -8.44
CA GLY A 579 -12.38 8.32 -8.88
C GLY A 579 -11.56 7.65 -9.97
N PHE A 580 -10.49 8.31 -10.40
CA PHE A 580 -9.57 7.80 -11.42
C PHE A 580 -8.28 7.24 -10.82
N GLY A 581 -7.46 6.61 -11.66
CA GLY A 581 -6.20 5.99 -11.30
C GLY A 581 -6.25 4.47 -11.43
N VAL A 582 -5.26 3.89 -12.14
CA VAL A 582 -5.09 2.43 -12.26
C VAL A 582 -4.94 1.79 -10.87
N TRP A 583 -4.23 2.45 -9.95
CA TRP A 583 -4.05 2.01 -8.57
C TRP A 583 -5.38 1.82 -7.83
N LEU A 584 -6.38 2.67 -8.06
CA LEU A 584 -7.68 2.60 -7.40
C LEU A 584 -8.50 1.42 -7.95
N GLY A 585 -8.45 1.21 -9.27
CA GLY A 585 -9.05 0.04 -9.92
C GLY A 585 -8.45 -1.27 -9.40
N ILE A 586 -7.11 -1.33 -9.31
CA ILE A 586 -6.41 -2.50 -8.76
C ILE A 586 -6.75 -2.71 -7.29
N LEU A 587 -6.80 -1.66 -6.47
CA LEU A 587 -7.13 -1.78 -5.05
C LEU A 587 -8.52 -2.41 -4.85
N ARG A 588 -9.51 -2.01 -5.65
CA ARG A 588 -10.86 -2.60 -5.59
C ARG A 588 -10.88 -4.07 -5.98
N ASP A 589 -10.17 -4.42 -7.04
CA ASP A 589 -10.09 -5.81 -7.47
C ASP A 589 -9.33 -6.68 -6.46
N VAL A 590 -8.27 -6.17 -5.84
CA VAL A 590 -7.56 -6.84 -4.74
C VAL A 590 -8.49 -7.08 -3.54
N GLN A 591 -9.38 -6.12 -3.23
CA GLN A 591 -10.39 -6.27 -2.18
C GLN A 591 -11.47 -7.28 -2.56
N GLN A 592 -11.90 -7.31 -3.82
CA GLN A 592 -12.88 -8.25 -4.30
C GLN A 592 -12.33 -9.68 -4.33
N ASP A 593 -11.06 -9.86 -4.73
CA ASP A 593 -10.36 -11.14 -4.74
C ASP A 593 -9.94 -11.61 -3.34
N ALA A 594 -10.13 -10.77 -2.32
CA ALA A 594 -9.77 -11.10 -0.95
C ALA A 594 -10.64 -12.25 -0.45
N LYS A 595 -10.07 -13.46 -0.45
CA LYS A 595 -10.76 -14.66 0.04
C LYS A 595 -11.27 -14.44 1.47
N VAL A 596 -12.54 -14.82 1.65
CA VAL A 596 -13.24 -14.94 2.93
C VAL A 596 -13.88 -16.32 3.00
N THR A 597 -14.18 -16.81 4.20
CA THR A 597 -14.88 -18.10 4.36
C THR A 597 -16.17 -18.16 3.51
N PRO A 598 -16.51 -19.33 2.93
CA PRO A 598 -17.82 -19.56 2.35
C PRO A 598 -18.98 -19.09 3.24
N LYS A 599 -20.01 -18.48 2.63
CA LYS A 599 -21.23 -18.01 3.30
C LYS A 599 -22.25 -19.11 3.60
N GLN A 600 -21.98 -20.33 3.13
CA GLN A 600 -22.76 -21.53 3.38
C GLN A 600 -21.86 -22.58 4.05
N PRO A 601 -22.40 -23.63 4.68
CA PRO A 601 -21.59 -24.68 5.29
C PRO A 601 -20.52 -25.25 4.36
N GLN A 602 -20.85 -25.38 3.08
CA GLN A 602 -19.93 -25.72 1.99
C GLN A 602 -20.31 -24.94 0.73
N GLY A 603 -19.32 -24.44 -0.01
CA GLY A 603 -19.53 -23.71 -1.25
C GLY A 603 -18.25 -23.43 -2.03
N SER A 604 -18.39 -23.03 -3.29
CA SER A 604 -17.26 -22.59 -4.11
C SER A 604 -16.90 -21.13 -3.83
N PHE A 605 -15.61 -20.80 -3.96
CA PHE A 605 -15.16 -19.41 -3.95
C PHE A 605 -15.55 -18.71 -5.25
N ASP A 606 -15.85 -17.42 -5.15
CA ASP A 606 -16.06 -16.58 -6.32
C ASP A 606 -14.80 -16.56 -7.20
N LYS A 607 -15.02 -16.48 -8.52
CA LYS A 607 -13.91 -16.35 -9.46
C LYS A 607 -13.18 -15.02 -9.23
N SER A 608 -11.86 -15.08 -9.19
CA SER A 608 -10.99 -13.90 -9.14
C SER A 608 -11.27 -12.97 -10.32
N VAL A 609 -11.36 -11.68 -10.05
CA VAL A 609 -11.48 -10.63 -11.08
C VAL A 609 -10.12 -10.37 -11.72
N ARG A 610 -9.04 -10.42 -10.93
CA ARG A 610 -7.69 -10.32 -11.50
C ARG A 610 -7.32 -11.60 -12.25
N PRO A 611 -6.54 -11.49 -13.34
CA PRO A 611 -6.02 -12.63 -14.07
C PRO A 611 -5.28 -13.62 -13.18
N ASP A 612 -5.39 -14.90 -13.52
CA ASP A 612 -4.67 -15.95 -12.82
C ASP A 612 -3.19 -15.93 -13.20
N MET A 613 -2.34 -15.73 -12.20
CA MET A 613 -0.89 -15.63 -12.34
C MET A 613 -0.15 -16.75 -11.58
N GLN A 614 -0.79 -17.90 -11.31
CA GLN A 614 -0.23 -18.99 -10.47
C GLN A 614 1.20 -19.41 -10.87
N THR A 615 1.46 -19.75 -12.13
CA THR A 615 2.83 -20.09 -12.59
C THR A 615 3.82 -18.99 -12.24
N SER A 616 3.54 -17.73 -12.62
CA SER A 616 4.39 -16.59 -12.29
C SER A 616 4.63 -16.41 -10.77
N LYS A 617 3.60 -16.65 -9.93
CA LYS A 617 3.72 -16.60 -8.46
C LYS A 617 4.61 -17.73 -7.91
N ASN A 618 4.50 -18.92 -8.46
CA ASN A 618 5.20 -20.09 -7.92
C ASN A 618 6.65 -20.18 -8.41
N THR A 619 6.94 -19.68 -9.61
CA THR A 619 8.27 -19.83 -10.24
C THR A 619 9.11 -18.56 -10.22
N ILE A 620 8.54 -17.39 -10.53
CA ILE A 620 9.31 -16.14 -10.68
C ILE A 620 9.37 -15.36 -9.37
N LEU A 621 8.28 -15.29 -8.61
CA LEU A 621 8.22 -14.47 -7.40
C LEU A 621 9.30 -14.79 -6.36
N PRO A 622 9.63 -16.07 -6.06
CA PRO A 622 10.72 -16.38 -5.12
C PRO A 622 12.08 -15.89 -5.64
N VAL A 623 12.34 -16.03 -6.95
CA VAL A 623 13.58 -15.55 -7.58
C VAL A 623 13.66 -14.03 -7.52
N PHE A 624 12.54 -13.35 -7.77
CA PHE A 624 12.42 -11.90 -7.64
C PHE A 624 12.73 -11.44 -6.22
N ALA A 625 12.07 -12.01 -5.21
CA ALA A 625 12.27 -11.68 -3.80
C ALA A 625 13.75 -11.87 -3.36
N LEU A 626 14.38 -12.98 -3.77
CA LEU A 626 15.81 -13.21 -3.53
C LEU A 626 16.68 -12.14 -4.20
N GLY A 627 16.36 -11.76 -5.45
CA GLY A 627 17.06 -10.70 -6.18
C GLY A 627 16.96 -9.32 -5.52
N LEU A 628 15.84 -9.02 -4.85
CA LEU A 628 15.70 -7.78 -4.07
C LEU A 628 16.70 -7.74 -2.90
N GLY A 629 16.92 -8.89 -2.24
CA GLY A 629 17.82 -9.02 -1.09
C GLY A 629 19.30 -9.19 -1.43
N ALA A 630 19.65 -9.54 -2.68
CA ALA A 630 21.02 -9.81 -3.11
C ALA A 630 21.90 -8.56 -3.30
N ASN A 631 21.30 -7.36 -3.30
CA ASN A 631 22.02 -6.08 -3.39
C ASN A 631 22.39 -5.51 -2.00
N LYS A 632 22.66 -6.38 -1.02
CA LYS A 632 23.10 -6.01 0.33
C LYS A 632 24.60 -5.81 0.41
#